data_AF-A0A846LR29-F1
#
_entry.id   AF-A0A846LR29-F1
#
_cell.length_a   1.000
_cell.length_b   1.000
_cell.length_c   1.000
_cell.angle_alpha   90.00
_cell.angle_beta   90.00
_cell.angle_gamma   90.00
#
_symmetry.space_group_name_H-M   'P 1'
#
loop_
_entity.id
_entity.type
_entity.pdbx_description
1 polymer ?
#
loop_
_entity_poly.entity_id
_entity_poly.type
_entity_poly.pdbx_seq_one_letter_code
_entity_poly.pdbx_strand_id
1 'polypeptide(L)'
;MEFLVDQLAGFVVGITGGIITGVWGLRAGDRRKRRTQVRQVTATLNPVWEPMPDRPNTKVMTSGLLTVRNNSEWPVRQIIIMKPQSVAAYHIRYLGPGDERVESISKEEMLTNERIESPVTMQIEDDNKRLWRWAPAENDLSPIPEPIPLHSHAVQWLDRRSRHFHRLLMRLPKRTRDWLWGYAPEG
;
A
#
# COMPACT_ATOMS: atom_id res chain seq x y z
N MET A 1 -41.60 -41.68 14.63
CA MET A 1 -41.26 -40.72 13.55
C MET A 1 -40.36 -39.57 14.03
N GLU A 2 -39.89 -39.55 15.29
CA GLU A 2 -39.11 -38.41 15.84
C GLU A 2 -37.60 -38.48 15.60
N PHE A 3 -37.05 -39.66 15.27
CA PHE A 3 -35.60 -39.85 15.08
C PHE A 3 -35.00 -39.24 13.80
N LEU A 4 -35.83 -38.88 12.82
CA LEU A 4 -35.37 -38.35 11.52
C LEU A 4 -35.22 -36.82 11.51
N VAL A 5 -35.90 -36.12 12.42
CA VAL A 5 -35.88 -34.65 12.48
C VAL A 5 -34.62 -34.14 13.20
N ASP A 6 -34.15 -34.85 14.23
CA ASP A 6 -32.94 -34.48 14.99
C ASP A 6 -31.64 -34.70 14.22
N GLN A 7 -31.55 -35.72 13.37
CA GLN A 7 -30.35 -35.92 12.53
C GLN A 7 -30.22 -34.86 11.42
N LEU A 8 -31.34 -34.31 10.95
CA LEU A 8 -31.36 -33.28 9.91
C LEU A 8 -30.85 -31.94 10.44
N ALA A 9 -31.19 -31.59 11.68
CA ALA A 9 -30.69 -30.39 12.35
C ALA A 9 -29.16 -30.45 12.55
N GLY A 10 -28.63 -31.59 12.99
CA GLY A 10 -27.18 -31.78 13.16
C GLY A 10 -26.39 -31.68 11.84
N PHE A 11 -26.96 -32.18 10.75
CA PHE A 11 -26.34 -32.14 9.42
C PHE A 11 -26.33 -30.72 8.83
N VAL A 12 -27.42 -29.96 8.97
CA VAL A 12 -27.51 -28.57 8.50
C VAL A 12 -26.56 -27.66 9.28
N VAL A 13 -26.43 -27.84 10.60
CA VAL A 13 -25.48 -27.09 11.44
C VAL A 13 -24.02 -27.44 11.12
N GLY A 14 -23.72 -28.72 10.84
CA GLY A 14 -22.38 -29.15 10.43
C GLY A 14 -21.95 -28.58 9.08
N ILE A 15 -22.85 -28.57 8.09
CA ILE A 15 -22.58 -28.02 6.75
C ILE A 15 -22.46 -26.49 6.80
N THR A 16 -23.37 -25.80 7.48
CA THR A 16 -23.27 -24.33 7.60
C THR A 16 -22.05 -23.91 8.40
N GLY A 17 -21.72 -24.60 9.50
CA GLY A 17 -20.51 -24.36 10.27
C GLY A 17 -19.22 -24.55 9.47
N GLY A 18 -19.13 -25.64 8.68
CA GLY A 18 -17.99 -25.95 7.82
C GLY A 18 -17.84 -25.01 6.62
N ILE A 19 -18.95 -24.62 5.98
CA ILE A 19 -18.94 -23.65 4.88
C ILE A 19 -18.52 -22.26 5.38
N ILE A 20 -19.01 -21.84 6.56
CA ILE A 20 -18.63 -20.55 7.14
C ILE A 20 -17.13 -20.58 7.48
N THR A 21 -16.63 -21.59 8.20
CA THR A 21 -15.18 -21.65 8.51
C THR A 21 -14.31 -21.75 7.24
N GLY A 22 -14.71 -22.53 6.24
CA GLY A 22 -13.99 -22.64 4.96
C GLY A 22 -13.94 -21.34 4.16
N VAL A 23 -15.07 -20.61 4.05
CA VAL A 23 -15.16 -19.34 3.32
C VAL A 23 -14.35 -18.24 4.02
N TRP A 24 -14.33 -18.22 5.35
CA TRP A 24 -13.51 -17.28 6.12
C TRP A 24 -12.01 -17.60 6.01
N GLY A 25 -11.63 -18.88 6.01
CA GLY A 25 -10.26 -19.34 5.77
C GLY A 25 -9.72 -18.97 4.39
N LEU A 26 -10.51 -19.20 3.33
CA LEU A 26 -10.17 -18.84 1.95
C LEU A 26 -10.00 -17.32 1.79
N ARG A 27 -10.94 -16.52 2.34
CA ARG A 27 -10.85 -15.06 2.33
C ARG A 27 -9.64 -14.52 3.09
N ALA A 28 -9.22 -15.17 4.17
CA ALA A 28 -8.03 -14.77 4.92
C ALA A 28 -6.73 -15.09 4.16
N GLY A 29 -6.68 -16.24 3.46
CA GLY A 29 -5.58 -16.64 2.59
C GLY A 29 -5.38 -15.69 1.41
N ASP A 30 -6.46 -15.36 0.71
CA ASP A 30 -6.45 -14.42 -0.42
C ASP A 30 -6.01 -13.02 0.02
N ARG A 31 -6.43 -12.56 1.20
CA ARG A 31 -5.99 -11.27 1.76
C ARG A 31 -4.49 -11.22 2.03
N ARG A 32 -3.86 -12.31 2.49
CA ARG A 32 -2.41 -12.37 2.71
C ARG A 32 -1.63 -12.46 1.40
N LYS A 33 -2.10 -13.24 0.42
CA LYS A 33 -1.51 -13.31 -0.92
C LYS A 33 -1.58 -11.96 -1.64
N ARG A 34 -2.70 -11.24 -1.52
CA ARG A 34 -2.86 -9.89 -2.10
C ARG A 34 -1.91 -8.85 -1.50
N ARG A 35 -1.68 -8.88 -0.19
CA ARG A 35 -0.69 -7.99 0.46
C ARG A 35 0.75 -8.24 -0.02
N THR A 36 1.08 -9.48 -0.32
CA THR A 36 2.43 -9.83 -0.81
C THR A 36 2.62 -9.46 -2.27
N GLN A 37 1.55 -9.36 -3.07
CA GLN A 37 1.60 -8.98 -4.48
C GLN A 37 1.98 -7.52 -4.71
N VAL A 38 1.53 -6.59 -3.86
CA VAL A 38 1.93 -5.17 -3.97
C VAL A 38 3.46 -5.01 -3.87
N ARG A 39 4.12 -5.87 -3.08
CA ARG A 39 5.59 -5.88 -2.96
C ARG A 39 6.31 -6.32 -4.23
N GLN A 40 5.61 -6.99 -5.15
CA GLN A 40 6.16 -7.43 -6.43
C GLN A 40 6.12 -6.32 -7.49
N VAL A 41 5.48 -5.18 -7.19
CA VAL A 41 5.62 -3.97 -7.99
C VAL A 41 6.95 -3.32 -7.63
N THR A 42 7.81 -3.17 -8.64
CA THR A 42 9.15 -2.61 -8.50
C THR A 42 9.25 -1.34 -9.31
N ALA A 43 9.89 -0.31 -8.76
CA ALA A 43 10.29 0.87 -9.50
C ALA A 43 11.76 1.17 -9.28
N THR A 44 12.48 1.38 -10.36
CA THR A 44 13.92 1.65 -10.38
C THR A 44 14.18 2.87 -11.22
N LEU A 45 15.06 3.73 -10.74
CA LEU A 45 15.55 4.90 -11.45
C LEU A 45 17.00 4.64 -11.83
N ASN A 46 17.28 4.51 -13.13
CA ASN A 46 18.61 4.19 -13.65
C ASN A 46 19.15 5.34 -14.49
N PRO A 47 20.40 5.78 -14.30
CA PRO A 47 21.01 6.79 -15.15
C PRO A 47 21.35 6.26 -16.54
N VAL A 48 21.25 7.11 -17.54
CA VAL A 48 21.74 6.87 -18.90
C VAL A 48 23.06 7.61 -19.08
N TRP A 49 24.10 6.85 -19.42
CA TRP A 49 25.46 7.35 -19.60
C TRP A 49 25.87 7.23 -21.06
N GLU A 50 26.19 8.35 -21.69
CA GLU A 50 26.67 8.39 -23.08
C GLU A 50 28.17 8.73 -23.14
N PRO A 51 28.91 8.16 -24.12
CA PRO A 51 30.31 8.51 -24.32
C PRO A 51 30.44 9.95 -24.84
N MET A 52 31.45 10.69 -24.34
CA MET A 52 31.76 12.02 -24.87
C MET A 52 32.50 11.92 -26.21
N PRO A 53 32.07 12.63 -27.26
CA PRO A 53 32.71 12.59 -28.58
C PRO A 53 34.22 12.93 -28.54
N ASP A 54 34.60 13.89 -27.69
CA ASP A 54 35.97 14.40 -27.59
C ASP A 54 36.83 13.68 -26.53
N ARG A 55 36.24 12.74 -25.78
CA ARG A 55 36.91 12.04 -24.67
C ARG A 55 36.47 10.57 -24.61
N PRO A 56 37.15 9.66 -25.34
CA PRO A 56 36.70 8.27 -25.51
C PRO A 56 36.64 7.46 -24.21
N ASN A 57 37.32 7.89 -23.15
CA ASN A 57 37.31 7.25 -21.84
C ASN A 57 36.38 7.93 -20.82
N THR A 58 35.60 8.93 -21.22
CA THR A 58 34.70 9.68 -20.34
C THR A 58 33.25 9.47 -20.76
N LYS A 59 32.40 9.18 -19.78
CA LYS A 59 30.95 9.12 -19.95
C LYS A 59 30.31 10.28 -19.22
N VAL A 60 29.24 10.83 -19.79
CA VAL A 60 28.42 11.84 -19.13
C VAL A 60 26.98 11.36 -19.04
N MET A 61 26.35 11.70 -17.91
CA MET A 61 24.94 11.43 -17.73
C MET A 61 24.14 12.38 -18.61
N THR A 62 23.34 11.83 -19.51
CA THR A 62 22.49 12.59 -20.45
C THR A 62 21.04 12.60 -20.00
N SER A 63 20.56 11.52 -19.38
CA SER A 63 19.21 11.39 -18.87
C SER A 63 19.12 10.27 -17.81
N GLY A 64 17.92 9.96 -17.36
CA GLY A 64 17.62 8.75 -16.60
C GLY A 64 16.40 8.03 -17.14
N LEU A 65 16.21 6.79 -16.72
CA LEU A 65 15.04 5.97 -17.04
C LEU A 65 14.38 5.54 -15.73
N LEU A 66 13.14 5.98 -15.53
CA LEU A 66 12.27 5.46 -14.50
C LEU A 66 11.56 4.23 -15.09
N THR A 67 11.87 3.06 -14.54
CA THR A 67 11.23 1.81 -14.94
C THR A 67 10.35 1.33 -13.81
N VAL A 68 9.06 1.14 -14.10
CA VAL A 68 8.07 0.61 -13.17
C VAL A 68 7.51 -0.68 -13.74
N ARG A 69 7.62 -1.77 -12.99
CA ARG A 69 7.25 -3.11 -13.43
C ARG A 69 6.38 -3.80 -12.41
N ASN A 70 5.33 -4.47 -12.88
CA ASN A 70 4.46 -5.29 -12.05
C ASN A 70 4.84 -6.76 -12.20
N ASN A 71 5.61 -7.31 -11.26
CA ASN A 71 5.95 -8.74 -11.27
C ASN A 71 4.88 -9.61 -10.60
N SER A 72 3.72 -9.05 -10.26
CA SER A 72 2.62 -9.81 -9.68
C SER A 72 1.69 -10.37 -10.74
N GLU A 73 0.92 -11.39 -10.35
CA GLU A 73 -0.15 -11.97 -11.18
C GLU A 73 -1.42 -11.10 -11.21
N TRP A 74 -1.41 -9.92 -10.55
CA TRP A 74 -2.60 -9.11 -10.33
C TRP A 74 -2.42 -7.70 -10.89
N PRO A 75 -3.45 -7.12 -11.51
CA PRO A 75 -3.36 -5.76 -12.02
C PRO A 75 -3.35 -4.75 -10.86
N VAL A 76 -2.62 -3.65 -11.04
CA VAL A 76 -2.70 -2.48 -10.16
C VAL A 76 -3.37 -1.33 -10.88
N ARG A 77 -4.28 -0.65 -10.18
CA ARG A 77 -5.10 0.42 -10.73
C ARG A 77 -4.32 1.72 -10.83
N GLN A 78 -3.47 2.02 -9.87
CA GLN A 78 -2.74 3.27 -9.89
C GLN A 78 -1.39 3.10 -9.21
N ILE A 79 -0.36 3.71 -9.76
CA ILE A 79 0.94 3.86 -9.13
C ILE A 79 1.28 5.34 -9.17
N ILE A 80 1.56 5.91 -8.01
CA ILE A 80 2.04 7.28 -7.84
C ILE A 80 3.43 7.19 -7.24
N ILE A 81 4.42 7.79 -7.88
CA ILE A 81 5.75 7.85 -7.32
C ILE A 81 5.77 8.88 -6.19
N MET A 82 6.28 8.51 -5.02
CA MET A 82 6.36 9.40 -3.86
C MET A 82 7.79 9.89 -3.61
N LYS A 83 8.78 9.02 -3.83
CA LYS A 83 10.21 9.36 -3.69
C LYS A 83 11.02 8.64 -4.77
N PRO A 84 12.08 9.27 -5.32
CA PRO A 84 12.59 10.59 -4.94
C PRO A 84 11.70 11.74 -5.44
N GLN A 85 11.82 12.91 -4.80
CA GLN A 85 10.87 14.02 -4.98
C GLN A 85 10.91 14.62 -6.40
N SER A 86 12.06 14.55 -7.06
CA SER A 86 12.26 14.98 -8.46
C SER A 86 11.32 14.30 -9.45
N VAL A 87 10.89 13.05 -9.17
CA VAL A 87 10.01 12.25 -10.05
C VAL A 87 8.66 11.96 -9.41
N ALA A 88 8.32 12.62 -8.29
CA ALA A 88 7.09 12.38 -7.55
C ALA A 88 5.80 12.80 -8.29
N ALA A 89 5.94 13.50 -9.43
CA ALA A 89 4.82 13.83 -10.30
C ALA A 89 4.43 12.69 -11.26
N TYR A 90 5.15 11.55 -11.26
CA TYR A 90 4.89 10.46 -12.18
C TYR A 90 3.75 9.54 -11.72
N HIS A 91 2.75 9.39 -12.59
CA HIS A 91 1.49 8.70 -12.29
C HIS A 91 1.18 7.68 -13.38
N ILE A 92 1.07 6.40 -13.01
CA ILE A 92 0.65 5.32 -13.90
C ILE A 92 -0.79 4.93 -13.54
N ARG A 93 -1.71 5.06 -14.50
CA ARG A 93 -3.16 4.83 -14.28
C ARG A 93 -3.62 3.38 -14.39
N TYR A 94 -2.73 2.47 -14.78
CA TYR A 94 -2.99 1.04 -14.83
C TYR A 94 -1.69 0.32 -15.18
N LEU A 95 -1.38 -0.77 -14.48
CA LEU A 95 -0.28 -1.66 -14.83
C LEU A 95 -0.75 -3.11 -14.67
N GLY A 96 -0.85 -3.84 -15.78
CA GLY A 96 -1.30 -5.22 -15.79
C GLY A 96 -0.24 -6.19 -15.24
N PRO A 97 -0.60 -7.48 -15.07
CA PRO A 97 0.33 -8.50 -14.64
C PRO A 97 1.48 -8.69 -15.64
N GLY A 98 2.73 -8.59 -15.17
CA GLY A 98 3.92 -8.70 -16.02
C GLY A 98 4.25 -7.46 -16.86
N ASP A 99 3.38 -6.44 -16.84
CA ASP A 99 3.58 -5.22 -17.62
C ASP A 99 4.69 -4.35 -17.03
N GLU A 100 5.31 -3.57 -17.93
CA GLU A 100 6.36 -2.62 -17.62
C GLU A 100 6.04 -1.26 -18.26
N ARG A 101 6.38 -0.19 -17.54
CA ARG A 101 6.33 1.19 -18.01
C ARG A 101 7.68 1.83 -17.80
N VAL A 102 8.19 2.44 -18.85
CA VAL A 102 9.48 3.13 -18.86
C VAL A 102 9.23 4.58 -19.24
N GLU A 103 9.74 5.49 -18.42
CA GLU A 103 9.68 6.94 -18.66
C GLU A 103 11.10 7.51 -18.70
N SER A 104 11.34 8.43 -19.64
CA SER A 104 12.57 9.20 -19.67
C SER A 104 12.50 10.33 -18.67
N ILE A 105 13.53 10.43 -17.82
CA ILE A 105 13.69 11.48 -16.81
C ILE A 105 14.80 12.42 -17.27
N SER A 106 14.58 13.73 -17.12
CA SER A 106 15.55 14.73 -17.53
C SER A 106 16.83 14.65 -16.69
N LYS A 107 17.94 15.16 -17.24
CA LYS A 107 19.21 15.21 -16.52
C LYS A 107 19.09 16.04 -15.23
N GLU A 108 18.35 17.14 -15.29
CA GLU A 108 18.15 18.07 -14.17
C GLU A 108 17.42 17.39 -13.00
N GLU A 109 16.37 16.62 -13.30
CA GLU A 109 15.63 15.80 -12.33
C GLU A 109 16.48 14.66 -11.77
N MET A 110 17.36 14.07 -12.59
CA MET A 110 18.31 13.05 -12.13
C MET A 110 19.39 13.63 -11.21
N LEU A 111 19.93 14.81 -11.53
CA LEU A 111 20.98 15.46 -10.75
C LEU A 111 20.49 16.02 -9.40
N THR A 112 19.20 16.31 -9.30
CA THR A 112 18.58 16.72 -8.01
C THR A 112 18.41 15.54 -7.05
N ASN A 113 18.63 14.31 -7.50
CA ASN A 113 18.64 13.14 -6.63
C ASN A 113 20.03 12.92 -6.03
N GLU A 114 20.13 12.98 -4.70
CA GLU A 114 21.38 12.71 -3.96
C GLU A 114 21.93 11.28 -4.22
N ARG A 115 21.09 10.37 -4.72
CA ARG A 115 21.46 9.00 -5.09
C ARG A 115 20.90 8.64 -6.46
N ILE A 116 21.83 8.39 -7.37
CA ILE A 116 21.58 8.10 -8.79
C ILE A 116 20.88 6.74 -9.00
N GLU A 117 21.05 5.81 -8.07
CA GLU A 117 20.32 4.53 -8.01
C GLU A 117 19.54 4.47 -6.71
N SER A 118 18.29 4.92 -6.75
CA SER A 118 17.43 4.99 -5.56
C SER A 118 16.26 4.01 -5.68
N PRO A 119 16.06 3.11 -4.71
CA PRO A 119 14.79 2.41 -4.58
C PRO A 119 13.65 3.43 -4.46
N VAL A 120 12.70 3.33 -5.39
CA VAL A 120 11.61 4.32 -5.55
C VAL A 120 10.47 3.96 -4.59
N THR A 121 10.07 4.92 -3.75
CA THR A 121 8.88 4.74 -2.90
C THR A 121 7.65 5.08 -3.70
N MET A 122 6.63 4.23 -3.61
CA MET A 122 5.40 4.35 -4.39
C MET A 122 4.18 4.30 -3.50
N GLN A 123 3.13 4.99 -3.94
CA GLN A 123 1.76 4.75 -3.52
C GLN A 123 1.07 3.92 -4.59
N ILE A 124 0.49 2.80 -4.22
CA ILE A 124 -0.11 1.82 -5.14
C ILE A 124 -1.58 1.63 -4.76
N GLU A 125 -2.48 1.79 -5.72
CA GLU A 125 -3.88 1.39 -5.61
C GLU A 125 -4.07 -0.02 -6.17
N ASP A 126 -4.49 -0.95 -5.30
CA ASP A 126 -4.82 -2.32 -5.71
C ASP A 126 -6.15 -2.41 -6.48
N ASP A 127 -6.47 -3.59 -7.01
CA ASP A 127 -7.71 -3.87 -7.73
C ASP A 127 -8.99 -3.58 -6.92
N ASN A 128 -8.91 -3.63 -5.59
CA ASN A 128 -9.99 -3.37 -4.65
C ASN A 128 -10.05 -1.91 -4.16
N LYS A 129 -9.32 -0.99 -4.82
CA LYS A 129 -9.25 0.44 -4.48
C LYS A 129 -8.61 0.72 -3.12
N ARG A 130 -7.74 -0.17 -2.62
CA ARG A 130 -6.96 0.10 -1.40
C ARG A 130 -5.63 0.72 -1.78
N LEU A 131 -5.30 1.79 -1.08
CA LEU A 131 -4.03 2.46 -1.23
C LEU A 131 -2.99 1.85 -0.29
N TRP A 132 -1.79 1.66 -0.82
CA TRP A 132 -0.64 1.11 -0.13
C TRP A 132 0.56 2.01 -0.36
N ARG A 133 1.30 2.33 0.70
CA ARG A 133 2.66 2.83 0.59
C ARG A 133 3.60 1.64 0.50
N TRP A 134 4.39 1.59 -0.56
CA TRP A 134 5.44 0.61 -0.75
C TRP A 134 6.79 1.32 -0.82
N ALA A 135 7.61 1.10 0.20
CA ALA A 135 8.96 1.65 0.31
C ALA A 135 9.99 0.50 0.29
N PRO A 136 10.49 0.10 -0.89
CA PRO A 136 11.35 -1.07 -1.03
C PRO A 136 12.67 -0.93 -0.27
N ALA A 137 13.21 0.28 -0.14
CA ALA A 137 14.43 0.57 0.63
C ALA A 137 14.33 0.14 2.11
N GLU A 138 13.15 0.36 2.69
CA GLU A 138 12.85 0.08 4.09
C GLU A 138 12.13 -1.27 4.25
N ASN A 139 11.83 -1.95 3.14
CA ASN A 139 10.92 -3.10 3.06
C ASN A 139 9.57 -2.83 3.78
N ASP A 140 9.12 -1.58 3.76
CA ASP A 140 7.89 -1.15 4.42
C ASP A 140 6.71 -1.20 3.44
N LEU A 141 5.67 -1.94 3.84
CA LEU A 141 4.38 -1.97 3.16
C LEU A 141 3.30 -1.60 4.17
N SER A 142 2.77 -0.39 4.05
CA SER A 142 1.76 0.15 4.96
C SER A 142 0.52 0.59 4.17
N PRO A 143 -0.70 0.34 4.67
CA PRO A 143 -1.91 0.83 4.01
C PRO A 143 -2.03 2.36 4.19
N ILE A 144 -2.69 3.02 3.25
CA ILE A 144 -3.01 4.45 3.30
C ILE A 144 -4.55 4.60 3.34
N PRO A 145 -5.13 5.28 4.33
CA PRO A 145 -4.46 5.79 5.53
C PRO A 145 -3.96 4.66 6.44
N GLU A 146 -3.01 5.00 7.32
CA GLU A 146 -2.49 4.05 8.31
C GLU A 146 -3.64 3.47 9.14
N PRO A 147 -3.56 2.18 9.52
CA PRO A 147 -4.65 1.55 10.25
C PRO A 147 -4.74 2.17 11.64
N ILE A 148 -5.97 2.36 12.09
CA ILE A 148 -6.28 2.88 13.42
C ILE A 148 -5.61 1.98 14.46
N PRO A 149 -4.83 2.54 15.41
CA PRO A 149 -4.26 1.76 16.49
C PRO A 149 -5.34 1.04 17.31
N LEU A 150 -5.03 -0.17 17.81
CA LEU A 150 -6.00 -0.99 18.54
C LEU A 150 -6.59 -0.27 19.76
N HIS A 151 -5.77 0.47 20.51
CA HIS A 151 -6.23 1.24 21.68
C HIS A 151 -7.23 2.34 21.29
N SER A 152 -7.07 2.92 20.11
CA SER A 152 -7.94 3.99 19.61
C SER A 152 -9.35 3.52 19.29
N HIS A 153 -9.55 2.24 18.95
CA HIS A 153 -10.89 1.69 18.77
C HIS A 153 -11.74 1.77 20.04
N ALA A 154 -11.14 1.49 21.20
CA ALA A 154 -11.85 1.59 22.49
C ALA A 154 -12.24 3.05 22.80
N VAL A 155 -11.32 3.98 22.54
CA VAL A 155 -11.56 5.43 22.73
C VAL A 155 -12.69 5.92 21.82
N GLN A 156 -12.65 5.57 20.53
CA GLN A 156 -13.70 5.95 19.58
C GLN A 156 -15.05 5.33 19.91
N TRP A 157 -15.06 4.09 20.40
CA TRP A 157 -16.28 3.43 20.85
C TRP A 157 -16.88 4.09 22.09
N LEU A 158 -16.05 4.45 23.06
CA LEU A 158 -16.47 5.16 24.28
C LEU A 158 -17.03 6.54 23.97
N ASP A 159 -16.40 7.27 23.06
CA ASP A 159 -16.84 8.58 22.61
C ASP A 159 -18.21 8.54 21.93
N ARG A 160 -18.42 7.58 21.02
CA ARG A 160 -19.74 7.36 20.38
C ARG A 160 -20.84 7.02 21.38
N ARG A 161 -20.50 6.39 22.51
CA ARG A 161 -21.46 5.97 23.54
C ARG A 161 -21.71 7.02 24.63
N SER A 162 -20.80 7.96 24.84
CA SER A 162 -20.86 8.85 26.00
C SER A 162 -20.48 10.29 25.67
N ARG A 163 -21.47 11.18 25.73
CA ARG A 163 -21.27 12.64 25.65
C ARG A 163 -20.35 13.17 26.76
N HIS A 164 -20.31 12.52 27.92
CA HIS A 164 -19.42 12.92 29.01
C HIS A 164 -17.96 12.60 28.67
N PHE A 165 -17.71 11.40 28.12
CA PHE A 165 -16.39 11.02 27.66
C PHE A 165 -15.91 11.94 26.53
N HIS A 166 -16.79 12.28 25.59
CA HIS A 166 -16.48 13.22 24.51
C HIS A 166 -15.99 14.58 25.02
N ARG A 167 -16.69 15.16 26.00
CA ARG A 167 -16.26 16.43 26.60
C ARG A 167 -14.90 16.32 27.31
N LEU A 168 -14.62 15.20 27.97
CA LEU A 168 -13.33 14.96 28.63
C LEU A 168 -12.21 14.80 27.60
N LEU A 169 -12.45 14.01 26.55
CA LEU A 169 -11.51 13.78 25.46
C LEU A 169 -11.15 15.10 24.75
N MET A 170 -12.13 15.96 24.50
CA MET A 170 -11.93 17.27 23.88
C MET A 170 -11.19 18.30 24.76
N ARG A 171 -11.09 18.04 26.07
CA ARG A 171 -10.30 18.87 27.00
C ARG A 171 -8.83 18.47 27.07
N LEU A 172 -8.46 17.32 26.51
CA LEU A 172 -7.07 16.88 26.50
C LEU A 172 -6.22 17.74 25.56
N PRO A 173 -4.91 17.88 25.82
CA PRO A 173 -3.99 18.49 24.87
C PRO A 173 -4.08 17.79 23.50
N LYS A 174 -4.02 18.59 22.42
CA LYS A 174 -4.20 18.11 21.04
C LYS A 174 -3.38 16.84 20.74
N ARG A 175 -2.09 16.83 21.08
CA ARG A 175 -1.21 15.66 20.87
C ARG A 175 -1.73 14.39 21.55
N THR A 176 -2.19 14.49 22.80
CA THR A 176 -2.69 13.35 23.58
C THR A 176 -4.02 12.86 23.03
N ARG A 177 -4.91 13.80 22.67
CA ARG A 177 -6.19 13.50 22.04
C ARG A 177 -6.00 12.75 20.72
N ASP A 178 -5.14 13.26 19.85
CA ASP A 178 -4.90 12.68 18.52
C ASP A 178 -4.22 11.31 18.65
N TRP A 179 -3.29 11.14 19.61
CA TRP A 179 -2.68 9.84 19.92
C TRP A 179 -3.68 8.80 20.45
N LEU A 180 -4.62 9.22 21.32
CA LEU A 180 -5.68 8.35 21.84
C LEU A 180 -6.70 8.01 20.75
N TRP A 181 -7.05 8.97 19.91
CA TRP A 181 -8.04 8.80 18.84
C TRP A 181 -7.50 8.05 17.62
N GLY A 182 -6.17 8.03 17.45
CA GLY A 182 -5.46 7.37 16.35
C GLY A 182 -5.25 8.27 15.12
N TYR A 183 -5.97 9.38 15.04
CA TYR A 183 -5.88 10.42 14.00
C TYR A 183 -6.45 11.73 14.57
N ALA A 184 -6.27 12.85 13.87
CA ALA A 184 -6.97 14.08 14.22
C ALA A 184 -8.49 13.81 14.14
N PRO A 185 -9.26 14.00 15.23
CA PRO A 185 -10.69 13.70 15.24
C PRO A 185 -11.50 14.62 14.30
N GLU A 186 -10.88 15.69 13.82
CA GLU A 186 -11.45 16.70 12.93
C GLU A 186 -11.33 16.34 11.44
N GLY A 187 -10.52 15.33 11.08
CA GLY A 187 -10.19 14.98 9.69
C GLY A 187 -8.85 15.52 9.24
#